data_AF-A0A0F9FSG8-F1
#
_entry.id   AF-A0A0F9FSG8-F1
#
_cell.length_a   1.000
_cell.length_b   1.000
_cell.length_c   1.000
_cell.angle_alpha   90.00
_cell.angle_beta   90.00
_cell.angle_gamma   90.00
#
_symmetry.space_group_name_H-M   'P 1'
#
loop_
_entity.id
_entity.type
_entity.pdbx_description
1 polymer ?
#
loop_
_entity_poly.entity_id
_entity_poly.type
_entity_poly.pdbx_seq_one_letter_code
_entity_poly.pdbx_strand_id
1 'polypeptide(L)'
;MRSLSGTLLAAQKAMGDALYKITLTKSGEDTQTYGCDTTNRIVGSGIRHWEGDWLQTAEVTIDDRDGNVTSINLVGYQGVISYGYATGSDEYSATAPLKVITQRLDFRPDGICVLSLEGKGNQMTKDKASSIIKNGIAASIPTPNLLILDYTYPFEETDVGKKVYNVTADTWARVTAKEADNALSLDSDIFQSGSQSFEIHSSIAYEPASDNSDTVKTIINAIAGATMECFSHCEAITVSWDVEDWLINSLALADSFKVYRGQTRFEKIRELLSYTACDSRFEADGKLHLFMTFARAWQANFNYYENEVVRPTVPYGAEHGDFIYRCTTEGVSGATEPTWTTLPSDTISDGSVVWTLEYDYIYDTDSDDHNVYQKSTQRRLVSPNKITVLSHPSQETSYIGVSTEPISYADQPQEDFVYLRLTSNTEAEDIAKAKIDRLKRDSATGQG
;
A
#
# COMPACT_ATOMS: atom_id res chain seq x y z
N MET A 1 4.23 11.02 9.67
CA MET A 1 4.91 11.52 10.89
C MET A 1 3.94 11.33 12.05
N ARG A 2 4.34 10.70 13.15
CA ARG A 2 3.44 10.46 14.29
C ARG A 2 3.16 11.79 15.00
N SER A 3 1.91 12.08 15.29
CA SER A 3 1.56 13.24 16.13
C SER A 3 2.00 12.96 17.56
N LEU A 4 2.90 13.80 18.08
CA LEU A 4 3.31 13.77 19.47
C LEU A 4 2.48 14.77 20.27
N SER A 5 2.19 14.45 21.53
CA SER A 5 1.66 15.45 22.44
C SER A 5 2.70 16.57 22.64
N GLY A 6 2.24 17.75 23.03
CA GLY A 6 3.14 18.87 23.31
C GLY A 6 4.16 18.56 24.42
N THR A 7 3.75 17.78 25.42
CA THR A 7 4.61 17.33 26.52
C THR A 7 5.68 16.34 26.05
N LEU A 8 5.30 15.34 25.26
CA LEU A 8 6.23 14.35 24.73
C LEU A 8 7.23 14.99 23.74
N LEU A 9 6.77 15.91 22.89
CA LEU A 9 7.62 16.68 21.99
C LEU A 9 8.63 17.55 22.77
N ALA A 10 8.18 18.21 23.83
CA ALA A 10 9.06 19.01 24.69
C ALA A 10 10.12 18.13 25.39
N ALA A 11 9.73 16.97 25.90
CA ALA A 11 10.64 16.02 26.55
C ALA A 11 11.66 15.42 25.57
N GLN A 12 11.22 15.10 24.35
CA GLN A 12 12.10 14.65 23.28
C GLN A 12 13.15 15.72 22.94
N LYS A 13 12.74 16.99 22.83
CA LYS A 13 13.66 18.12 22.58
C LYS A 13 14.62 18.36 23.74
N ALA A 14 14.19 18.07 24.97
CA ALA A 14 15.03 18.16 26.17
C ALA A 14 16.00 16.97 26.32
N MET A 15 15.94 15.96 25.43
CA MET A 15 16.74 14.73 25.49
C MET A 15 16.58 13.99 26.82
N GLY A 16 15.32 13.85 27.29
CA GLY A 16 15.02 13.08 28.50
C GLY A 16 15.37 11.59 28.38
N ASP A 17 15.18 10.83 29.45
CA ASP A 17 15.39 9.38 29.42
C ASP A 17 14.35 8.70 28.52
N ALA A 18 14.82 8.05 27.46
CA ALA A 18 13.95 7.38 26.49
C ALA A 18 13.35 6.10 27.08
N LEU A 19 12.04 5.95 26.90
CA LEU A 19 11.26 4.78 27.30
C LEU A 19 10.83 3.99 26.07
N TYR A 20 10.69 2.68 26.21
CA TYR A 20 10.12 1.82 25.19
C TYR A 20 9.42 0.61 25.80
N LYS A 21 8.34 0.18 25.16
CA LYS A 21 7.58 -1.01 25.53
C LYS A 21 6.99 -1.71 24.32
N ILE A 22 6.61 -2.96 24.50
CA ILE A 22 5.74 -3.69 23.60
C ILE A 22 4.52 -4.21 24.37
N THR A 23 3.35 -4.03 23.78
CA THR A 23 2.10 -4.64 24.24
C THR A 23 1.64 -5.66 23.21
N LEU A 24 1.51 -6.92 23.62
CA LEU A 24 1.09 -8.05 22.81
C LEU A 24 -0.35 -8.42 23.15
N THR A 25 -1.22 -8.45 22.14
CA THR A 25 -2.63 -8.82 22.28
C THR A 25 -3.02 -9.91 21.28
N LYS A 26 -3.92 -10.81 21.68
CA LYS A 26 -4.52 -11.82 20.81
C LYS A 26 -5.93 -12.11 21.32
N SER A 27 -6.90 -12.17 20.41
CA SER A 27 -8.30 -12.40 20.80
C SER A 27 -8.44 -13.71 21.58
N GLY A 28 -9.05 -13.65 22.76
CA GLY A 28 -9.26 -14.80 23.63
C GLY A 28 -8.07 -15.15 24.54
N GLU A 29 -6.98 -14.39 24.48
CA GLU A 29 -5.77 -14.60 25.29
C GLU A 29 -5.46 -13.38 26.16
N ASP A 30 -4.66 -13.57 27.22
CA ASP A 30 -4.22 -12.48 28.09
C ASP A 30 -3.23 -11.54 27.41
N THR A 31 -3.39 -10.24 27.66
CA THR A 31 -2.49 -9.20 27.16
C THR A 31 -1.15 -9.27 27.89
N GLN A 32 -0.05 -9.32 27.13
CA GLN A 32 1.31 -9.32 27.67
C GLN A 32 1.95 -7.96 27.42
N THR A 33 2.55 -7.34 28.43
CA THR A 33 3.26 -6.07 28.27
C THR A 33 4.67 -6.20 28.82
N TYR A 34 5.65 -5.78 28.03
CA TYR A 34 7.05 -5.78 28.39
C TYR A 34 7.61 -4.39 28.13
N GLY A 35 8.24 -3.79 29.13
CA GLY A 35 8.83 -2.45 29.04
C GLY A 35 10.33 -2.45 29.36
N CYS A 36 10.96 -1.31 29.15
CA CYS A 36 12.27 -0.97 29.70
C CYS A 36 12.22 -0.61 31.19
N ASP A 37 11.03 -0.31 31.73
CA ASP A 37 10.81 0.00 33.14
C ASP A 37 10.08 -1.12 33.90
N THR A 38 10.06 -0.97 35.24
CA THR A 38 9.40 -1.68 36.37
C THR A 38 9.33 -3.22 36.41
N THR A 39 9.48 -3.95 35.31
CA THR A 39 9.69 -5.41 35.24
C THR A 39 10.81 -5.82 34.28
N ASN A 40 11.45 -4.84 33.63
CA ASN A 40 12.68 -4.88 32.82
C ASN A 40 12.96 -6.21 32.11
N ARG A 41 11.97 -6.67 31.34
CA ARG A 41 12.17 -7.82 30.49
C ARG A 41 12.77 -7.44 29.14
N ILE A 42 12.62 -6.21 28.63
CA ILE A 42 13.30 -5.86 27.37
C ILE A 42 14.79 -5.60 27.63
N VAL A 43 15.66 -6.43 27.07
CA VAL A 43 17.10 -6.43 27.39
C VAL A 43 17.86 -5.37 26.59
N GLY A 44 18.45 -4.38 27.27
CA GLY A 44 19.30 -3.35 26.63
C GLY A 44 18.58 -2.64 25.48
N SER A 45 19.26 -2.41 24.35
CA SER A 45 18.64 -1.96 23.09
C SER A 45 17.83 -3.09 22.40
N GLY A 46 17.01 -3.80 23.17
CA GLY A 46 16.39 -5.07 22.83
C GLY A 46 15.31 -4.97 21.75
N ILE A 47 14.88 -3.75 21.41
CA ILE A 47 14.02 -3.50 20.25
C ILE A 47 14.88 -3.02 19.08
N ARG A 48 14.95 -3.84 18.03
CA ARG A 48 15.45 -3.43 16.72
C ARG A 48 14.25 -3.27 15.80
N HIS A 49 13.78 -2.04 15.66
CA HIS A 49 12.61 -1.71 14.84
C HIS A 49 13.07 -0.95 13.61
N TRP A 50 12.70 -1.45 12.43
CA TRP A 50 12.86 -0.75 11.17
C TRP A 50 11.49 -0.27 10.70
N GLU A 51 11.31 1.06 10.68
CA GLU A 51 10.12 1.75 10.18
C GLU A 51 10.45 2.30 8.78
N GLY A 52 10.07 1.57 7.74
CA GLY A 52 9.99 2.13 6.39
C GLY A 52 8.62 2.74 6.13
N ASP A 53 8.50 3.49 5.04
CA ASP A 53 7.23 4.12 4.62
C ASP A 53 6.09 3.09 4.51
N TRP A 54 6.42 1.92 3.99
CA TRP A 54 5.45 0.87 3.66
C TRP A 54 5.63 -0.43 4.45
N LEU A 55 6.84 -0.69 4.90
CA LEU A 55 7.26 -1.96 5.48
C LEU A 55 7.81 -1.69 6.87
N GLN A 56 7.43 -2.54 7.82
CA GLN A 56 7.87 -2.44 9.20
C GLN A 56 8.24 -3.82 9.71
N THR A 57 9.42 -3.94 10.28
CA THR A 57 9.88 -5.18 10.90
C THR A 57 10.50 -4.86 12.25
N ALA A 58 10.27 -5.73 13.22
CA ALA A 58 10.89 -5.58 14.52
C ALA A 58 11.45 -6.91 15.03
N GLU A 59 12.59 -6.84 15.70
CA GLU A 59 13.03 -7.88 16.63
C GLU A 59 12.93 -7.32 18.05
N VAL A 60 12.29 -8.08 18.94
CA VAL A 60 12.19 -7.73 20.36
C VAL A 60 12.81 -8.84 21.20
N THR A 61 13.84 -8.48 21.96
CA THR A 61 14.57 -9.38 22.87
C THR A 61 14.07 -9.19 24.29
N ILE A 62 13.54 -10.27 24.85
CA ILE A 62 12.89 -10.32 26.16
C ILE A 62 13.66 -11.29 27.07
N ASP A 63 13.99 -10.86 28.28
CA ASP A 63 14.49 -11.67 29.38
C ASP A 63 13.44 -12.69 29.78
N ASP A 64 13.85 -13.95 29.72
CA ASP A 64 13.03 -15.11 30.04
C ASP A 64 13.78 -16.09 30.96
N ARG A 65 14.63 -15.56 31.86
CA ARG A 65 15.35 -16.39 32.85
C ARG A 65 14.42 -17.19 33.76
N ASP A 66 13.18 -16.75 33.91
CA ASP A 66 12.14 -17.43 34.70
C ASP A 66 11.27 -18.40 33.87
N GLY A 67 11.46 -18.45 32.55
CA GLY A 67 10.72 -19.33 31.62
C GLY A 67 9.26 -18.94 31.40
N ASN A 68 8.80 -17.81 31.93
CA ASN A 68 7.40 -17.41 31.85
C ASN A 68 7.00 -16.96 30.43
N VAL A 69 7.88 -16.26 29.71
CA VAL A 69 7.62 -15.78 28.35
C VAL A 69 7.52 -16.96 27.38
N THR A 70 8.40 -17.95 27.50
CA THR A 70 8.40 -19.11 26.59
C THR A 70 7.38 -20.18 26.94
N SER A 71 6.82 -20.13 28.15
CA SER A 71 5.61 -20.91 28.47
C SER A 71 4.37 -20.46 27.66
N ILE A 72 4.39 -19.24 27.11
CA ILE A 72 3.31 -18.67 26.30
C ILE A 72 3.71 -18.75 24.83
N ASN A 73 2.86 -19.33 23.99
CA ASN A 73 3.03 -19.28 22.55
C ASN A 73 2.57 -17.91 22.02
N LEU A 74 3.52 -16.99 21.88
CA LEU A 74 3.27 -15.62 21.44
C LEU A 74 3.12 -15.50 19.92
N VAL A 75 3.28 -16.58 19.15
CA VAL A 75 3.09 -16.55 17.69
C VAL A 75 1.63 -16.21 17.35
N GLY A 76 1.46 -15.24 16.44
CA GLY A 76 0.17 -14.71 16.02
C GLY A 76 -0.40 -13.61 16.92
N TYR A 77 0.29 -13.21 18.01
CA TYR A 77 -0.08 -12.01 18.75
C TYR A 77 0.18 -10.76 17.91
N GLN A 78 -0.67 -9.75 18.09
CA GLN A 78 -0.45 -8.39 17.61
C GLN A 78 0.41 -7.64 18.64
N GLY A 79 1.60 -7.21 18.23
CA GLY A 79 2.50 -6.38 19.04
C GLY A 79 2.44 -4.92 18.65
N VAL A 80 2.20 -4.04 19.63
CA VAL A 80 2.30 -2.59 19.48
C VAL A 80 3.54 -2.13 20.22
N ILE A 81 4.55 -1.68 19.48
CA ILE A 81 5.73 -1.04 20.05
C ILE A 81 5.36 0.40 20.38
N SER A 82 5.82 0.91 21.50
CA SER A 82 5.62 2.31 21.87
C SER A 82 6.92 2.91 22.37
N TYR A 83 7.23 4.12 21.92
CA TYR A 83 8.40 4.89 22.32
C TYR A 83 7.95 6.12 23.11
N GLY A 84 8.69 6.46 24.16
CA GLY A 84 8.24 7.44 25.14
C GLY A 84 9.36 8.17 25.85
N TYR A 85 8.97 9.05 26.77
CA TYR A 85 9.85 9.74 27.71
C TYR A 85 9.13 9.87 29.06
N ALA A 86 9.90 9.95 30.14
CA ALA A 86 9.36 10.28 31.46
C ALA A 86 9.05 11.79 31.55
N THR A 87 7.78 12.18 31.61
CA THR A 87 7.32 13.59 31.65
C THR A 87 6.65 13.95 32.98
N GLY A 88 7.09 13.33 34.08
CA GLY A 88 6.42 13.33 35.39
C GLY A 88 5.47 12.15 35.57
N SER A 89 5.00 11.59 34.45
CA SER A 89 4.47 10.23 34.29
C SER A 89 5.02 9.66 32.98
N ASP A 90 5.11 8.34 32.86
CA ASP A 90 5.60 7.73 31.62
C ASP A 90 4.61 7.97 30.48
N GLU A 91 5.05 8.67 29.44
CA GLU A 91 4.25 9.02 28.28
C GLU A 91 4.79 8.33 27.02
N TYR A 92 3.90 7.77 26.20
CA TYR A 92 4.26 6.89 25.09
C TYR A 92 3.53 7.27 23.80
N SER A 93 4.23 7.14 22.67
CA SER A 93 3.70 7.20 21.31
C SER A 93 3.76 5.81 20.68
N ALA A 94 2.59 5.24 20.37
CA ALA A 94 2.46 3.93 19.75
C ALA A 94 2.84 3.95 18.26
N THR A 95 3.46 2.87 17.79
CA THR A 95 3.69 2.59 16.37
C THR A 95 2.52 1.84 15.77
N ALA A 96 2.53 1.62 14.45
CA ALA A 96 1.59 0.72 13.81
C ALA A 96 1.71 -0.70 14.42
N PRO A 97 0.61 -1.45 14.55
CA PRO A 97 0.66 -2.81 15.06
C PRO A 97 1.43 -3.75 14.11
N LEU A 98 2.29 -4.58 14.69
CA LEU A 98 2.99 -5.67 14.01
C LEU A 98 2.45 -7.03 14.47
N LYS A 99 2.68 -8.09 13.71
CA LYS A 99 2.30 -9.46 14.09
C LYS A 99 3.53 -10.27 14.45
N VAL A 100 3.51 -10.98 15.58
CA VAL A 100 4.57 -11.91 15.96
C VAL A 100 4.55 -13.11 15.02
N ILE A 101 5.57 -13.22 14.17
CA ILE A 101 5.69 -14.29 13.18
C ILE A 101 6.51 -15.46 13.71
N THR A 102 7.48 -15.20 14.58
CA THR A 102 8.32 -16.23 15.18
C THR A 102 8.66 -15.86 16.63
N GLN A 103 8.81 -16.89 17.44
CA GLN A 103 9.31 -16.83 18.80
C GLN A 103 10.48 -17.82 18.88
N ARG A 104 11.69 -17.31 19.15
CA ARG A 104 12.91 -18.12 19.23
C ARG A 104 13.51 -18.03 20.62
N LEU A 105 13.82 -19.20 21.17
CA LEU A 105 14.70 -19.37 22.31
C LEU A 105 16.16 -19.26 21.83
N ASP A 106 16.92 -18.29 22.33
CA ASP A 106 18.37 -18.36 22.18
C ASP A 106 18.93 -19.18 23.36
N PHE A 107 19.60 -20.30 23.07
CA PHE A 107 20.12 -21.26 24.07
C PHE A 107 21.36 -20.75 24.81
N ARG A 108 21.50 -19.43 24.92
CA ARG A 108 22.55 -18.82 25.71
C ARG A 108 22.24 -19.01 27.21
N PRO A 109 23.26 -18.99 28.09
CA PRO A 109 23.08 -19.17 29.53
C PRO A 109 22.21 -18.10 30.21
N ASP A 110 21.88 -17.04 29.49
CA ASP A 110 21.15 -15.86 29.94
C ASP A 110 19.63 -15.96 29.78
N GLY A 111 19.09 -17.02 29.14
CA GLY A 111 17.65 -17.30 29.09
C GLY A 111 16.85 -16.18 28.44
N ILE A 112 17.03 -15.97 27.13
CA ILE A 112 16.34 -14.91 26.38
C ILE A 112 15.35 -15.47 25.34
N CYS A 113 14.26 -14.74 25.16
CA CYS A 113 13.24 -14.96 24.14
C CYS A 113 13.31 -13.84 23.10
N VAL A 114 13.47 -14.20 21.82
CA VAL A 114 13.47 -13.25 20.71
C VAL A 114 12.19 -13.40 19.91
N LEU A 115 11.42 -12.32 19.81
CA LEU A 115 10.25 -12.21 18.96
C LEU A 115 10.62 -11.52 17.65
N SER A 116 10.28 -12.12 16.52
CA SER A 116 10.31 -11.41 15.24
C SER A 116 8.89 -10.99 14.88
N LEU A 117 8.73 -9.73 14.52
CA LEU A 117 7.45 -9.13 14.18
C LEU A 117 7.48 -8.50 12.78
N GLU A 118 6.35 -8.58 12.10
CA GLU A 118 6.16 -8.00 10.77
C GLU A 118 4.87 -7.16 10.73
N GLY A 119 4.98 -5.97 10.14
CA GLY A 119 3.84 -5.10 9.88
C GLY A 119 2.90 -5.68 8.83
N LYS A 120 1.69 -5.12 8.74
CA LYS A 120 0.71 -5.53 7.72
C LYS A 120 1.23 -5.37 6.29
N GLY A 121 2.02 -4.32 6.01
CA GLY A 121 2.68 -4.14 4.71
C GLY A 121 3.57 -5.32 4.31
N ASN A 122 4.40 -5.81 5.24
CA ASN A 122 5.23 -7.01 5.01
C ASN A 122 4.37 -8.25 4.78
N GLN A 123 3.26 -8.41 5.50
CA GLN A 123 2.34 -9.52 5.26
C GLN A 123 1.69 -9.43 3.86
N MET A 124 1.32 -8.23 3.41
CA MET A 124 0.79 -8.01 2.06
C MET A 124 1.78 -8.32 0.94
N THR A 125 3.09 -8.32 1.21
CA THR A 125 4.11 -8.80 0.24
C THR A 125 4.14 -10.34 0.11
N LYS A 126 3.46 -11.06 1.00
CA LYS A 126 3.36 -12.52 0.98
C LYS A 126 1.99 -12.99 0.50
N ASP A 127 0.99 -12.11 0.52
CA ASP A 127 -0.37 -12.34 0.07
C ASP A 127 -0.46 -12.35 -1.46
N LYS A 128 -0.24 -13.53 -2.03
CA LYS A 128 -0.19 -13.75 -3.47
C LYS A 128 -1.58 -13.98 -4.05
N ALA A 129 -1.85 -13.40 -5.21
CA ALA A 129 -3.07 -13.61 -5.94
C ALA A 129 -3.26 -15.09 -6.28
N SER A 130 -4.38 -15.63 -5.84
CA SER A 130 -4.90 -16.92 -6.27
C SER A 130 -5.59 -16.77 -7.61
N SER A 131 -5.49 -17.78 -8.46
CA SER A 131 -6.12 -17.82 -9.78
C SER A 131 -6.97 -19.07 -9.96
N ILE A 132 -7.48 -19.62 -8.86
CA ILE A 132 -8.43 -20.73 -8.89
C ILE A 132 -9.69 -20.22 -9.58
N ILE A 133 -10.00 -20.76 -10.74
CA ILE A 133 -11.19 -20.39 -11.53
C ILE A 133 -12.31 -21.41 -11.41
N LYS A 134 -11.95 -22.66 -11.11
CA LYS A 134 -12.87 -23.80 -10.96
C LYS A 134 -12.30 -24.70 -9.88
N ASN A 135 -13.15 -25.24 -9.03
CA ASN A 135 -12.79 -26.28 -8.08
C ASN A 135 -13.93 -27.27 -7.94
N GLY A 136 -13.64 -28.44 -7.40
CA GLY A 136 -14.66 -29.45 -7.19
C GLY A 136 -14.07 -30.78 -6.74
N ILE A 137 -14.87 -31.82 -6.91
CA ILE A 137 -14.51 -33.20 -6.58
C ILE A 137 -14.52 -34.00 -7.88
N ALA A 138 -13.39 -34.62 -8.20
CA ALA A 138 -13.26 -35.54 -9.32
C ALA A 138 -14.06 -36.82 -9.08
N ALA A 139 -14.50 -37.45 -10.16
CA ALA A 139 -15.23 -38.70 -10.14
C ALA A 139 -14.47 -39.79 -9.36
N SER A 140 -15.22 -40.58 -8.60
CA SER A 140 -14.65 -41.60 -7.70
C SER A 140 -13.89 -42.73 -8.40
N ILE A 141 -14.13 -42.92 -9.71
CA ILE A 141 -13.44 -43.90 -10.55
C ILE A 141 -12.70 -43.11 -11.63
N PRO A 142 -11.39 -42.84 -11.46
CA PRO A 142 -10.63 -42.07 -12.43
C PRO A 142 -10.46 -42.86 -13.72
N THR A 143 -10.44 -42.14 -14.83
CA THR A 143 -9.90 -42.64 -16.10
C THR A 143 -8.51 -42.03 -16.27
N PRO A 144 -7.49 -42.80 -16.71
CA PRO A 144 -6.13 -42.27 -16.82
C PRO A 144 -6.09 -40.99 -17.67
N ASN A 145 -5.35 -39.99 -17.20
CA ASN A 145 -5.19 -38.70 -17.87
C ASN A 145 -6.51 -37.93 -18.10
N LEU A 146 -7.55 -38.19 -17.32
CA LEU A 146 -8.85 -37.54 -17.50
C LEU A 146 -9.38 -37.03 -16.15
N LEU A 147 -9.75 -35.75 -16.12
CA LEU A 147 -10.59 -35.19 -15.05
C LEU A 147 -12.05 -35.33 -15.47
N ILE A 148 -12.81 -36.16 -14.77
CA ILE A 148 -14.26 -36.32 -14.96
C ILE A 148 -14.99 -35.85 -13.71
N LEU A 149 -16.15 -35.24 -13.87
CA LEU A 149 -17.06 -34.89 -12.78
C LEU A 149 -18.30 -35.77 -12.78
N ASP A 150 -18.71 -36.22 -11.59
CA ASP A 150 -19.92 -37.02 -11.38
C ASP A 150 -21.22 -36.18 -11.50
N TYR A 151 -21.09 -34.87 -11.69
CA TYR A 151 -22.20 -33.93 -11.88
C TYR A 151 -21.88 -32.96 -13.02
N THR A 152 -22.93 -32.35 -13.58
CA THR A 152 -22.77 -31.37 -14.65
C THR A 152 -22.19 -30.08 -14.09
N TYR A 153 -20.93 -29.83 -14.39
CA TYR A 153 -20.27 -28.55 -14.18
C TYR A 153 -19.55 -28.21 -15.47
N PRO A 154 -20.03 -27.23 -16.26
CA PRO A 154 -19.57 -27.05 -17.62
C PRO A 154 -18.12 -26.58 -17.64
N PHE A 155 -17.21 -27.50 -17.94
CA PHE A 155 -15.92 -27.14 -18.49
C PHE A 155 -16.12 -26.43 -19.82
N GLU A 156 -15.22 -25.51 -20.14
CA GLU A 156 -15.29 -24.68 -21.34
C GLU A 156 -14.05 -24.89 -22.18
N GLU A 157 -14.12 -24.59 -23.48
CA GLU A 157 -12.94 -24.65 -24.36
C GLU A 157 -11.80 -23.75 -23.86
N THR A 158 -12.16 -22.69 -23.14
CA THR A 158 -11.21 -21.79 -22.48
C THR A 158 -10.40 -22.46 -21.38
N ASP A 159 -10.80 -23.63 -20.87
CA ASP A 159 -10.06 -24.39 -19.87
C ASP A 159 -8.86 -25.16 -20.45
N VAL A 160 -8.82 -25.35 -21.77
CA VAL A 160 -7.70 -26.01 -22.45
C VAL A 160 -6.42 -25.19 -22.28
N GLY A 161 -5.34 -25.88 -21.93
CA GLY A 161 -4.03 -25.29 -21.67
C GLY A 161 -3.82 -24.78 -20.25
N LYS A 162 -4.87 -24.70 -19.42
CA LYS A 162 -4.78 -24.36 -17.98
C LYS A 162 -4.17 -25.49 -17.17
N LYS A 163 -3.83 -25.21 -15.91
CA LYS A 163 -3.29 -26.22 -14.99
C LYS A 163 -4.37 -26.74 -14.06
N VAL A 164 -4.41 -28.06 -13.88
CA VAL A 164 -5.22 -28.74 -12.87
C VAL A 164 -4.31 -29.14 -11.72
N TYR A 165 -4.73 -28.82 -10.51
CA TYR A 165 -4.10 -29.23 -9.27
C TYR A 165 -4.99 -30.25 -8.56
N ASN A 166 -4.46 -31.41 -8.24
CA ASN A 166 -5.12 -32.34 -7.33
C ASN A 166 -4.74 -31.99 -5.90
N VAL A 167 -5.69 -31.41 -5.16
CA VAL A 167 -5.51 -30.95 -3.79
C VAL A 167 -5.25 -32.12 -2.84
N THR A 168 -5.84 -33.28 -3.11
CA THR A 168 -5.72 -34.48 -2.28
C THR A 168 -4.36 -35.14 -2.42
N ALA A 169 -3.81 -35.19 -3.64
CA ALA A 169 -2.56 -35.89 -3.93
C ALA A 169 -1.33 -34.95 -4.03
N ASP A 170 -1.51 -33.64 -3.99
CA ASP A 170 -0.48 -32.62 -4.20
C ASP A 170 0.26 -32.82 -5.55
N THR A 171 -0.50 -32.98 -6.62
CA THR A 171 0.02 -33.22 -7.97
C THR A 171 -0.60 -32.28 -9.01
N TRP A 172 0.13 -32.03 -10.09
CA TRP A 172 -0.25 -31.07 -11.13
C TRP A 172 -0.27 -31.73 -12.51
N ALA A 173 -1.25 -31.35 -13.32
CA ALA A 173 -1.34 -31.68 -14.74
C ALA A 173 -1.75 -30.45 -15.56
N ARG A 174 -1.55 -30.50 -16.87
CA ARG A 174 -2.08 -29.50 -17.81
C ARG A 174 -3.29 -30.06 -18.55
N VAL A 175 -4.31 -29.23 -18.73
CA VAL A 175 -5.45 -29.56 -19.59
C VAL A 175 -4.99 -29.55 -21.05
N THR A 176 -5.17 -30.67 -21.76
CA THR A 176 -4.78 -30.84 -23.15
C THR A 176 -5.95 -30.71 -24.13
N ALA A 177 -7.18 -31.04 -23.69
CA ALA A 177 -8.40 -30.88 -24.46
C ALA A 177 -9.66 -30.86 -23.57
N LYS A 178 -10.75 -30.28 -24.08
CA LYS A 178 -12.10 -30.46 -23.55
C LYS A 178 -12.73 -31.66 -24.25
N GLU A 179 -13.13 -32.67 -23.48
CA GLU A 179 -13.74 -33.89 -24.03
C GLU A 179 -15.28 -33.82 -23.97
N ALA A 180 -15.80 -33.28 -22.86
CA ALA A 180 -17.23 -33.10 -22.65
C ALA A 180 -17.46 -31.93 -21.67
N ASP A 181 -18.72 -31.58 -21.43
CA ASP A 181 -19.03 -30.54 -20.45
C ASP A 181 -18.58 -30.93 -19.04
N ASN A 182 -18.43 -32.21 -18.73
CA ASN A 182 -17.94 -32.70 -17.44
C ASN A 182 -16.60 -33.44 -17.52
N ALA A 183 -15.87 -33.35 -18.64
CA ALA A 183 -14.60 -34.07 -18.82
C ALA A 183 -13.51 -33.24 -19.51
N LEU A 184 -12.31 -33.27 -18.94
CA LEU A 184 -11.08 -32.65 -19.46
C LEU A 184 -9.94 -33.67 -19.58
N SER A 185 -9.28 -33.69 -20.73
CA SER A 185 -8.04 -34.46 -20.93
C SER A 185 -6.85 -33.74 -20.30
N LEU A 186 -5.96 -34.52 -19.70
CA LEU A 186 -4.78 -34.07 -18.97
C LEU A 186 -3.50 -34.61 -19.62
N ASP A 187 -2.38 -33.93 -19.45
CA ASP A 187 -1.07 -34.39 -19.94
C ASP A 187 -0.42 -35.48 -19.06
N SER A 188 -1.00 -35.73 -17.89
CA SER A 188 -0.51 -36.67 -16.90
C SER A 188 -1.64 -37.18 -16.01
N ASP A 189 -1.47 -38.39 -15.50
CA ASP A 189 -2.44 -39.02 -14.61
C ASP A 189 -2.20 -38.55 -13.17
N ILE A 190 -3.11 -37.73 -12.67
CA ILE A 190 -3.00 -37.13 -11.35
C ILE A 190 -4.12 -37.56 -10.40
N PHE A 191 -5.17 -38.25 -10.88
CA PHE A 191 -6.31 -38.67 -10.08
C PHE A 191 -6.29 -40.17 -9.81
N GLN A 192 -6.47 -40.57 -8.56
CA GLN A 192 -6.59 -41.98 -8.16
C GLN A 192 -8.02 -42.30 -7.73
N SER A 193 -8.30 -43.59 -7.49
CA SER A 193 -9.62 -44.02 -7.04
C SER A 193 -10.03 -43.35 -5.72
N GLY A 194 -11.30 -42.98 -5.62
CA GLY A 194 -11.86 -42.23 -4.50
C GLY A 194 -12.19 -40.79 -4.85
N SER A 195 -12.98 -40.13 -4.01
CA SER A 195 -13.31 -38.71 -4.18
C SER A 195 -12.08 -37.85 -3.90
N GLN A 196 -11.56 -37.17 -4.92
CA GLN A 196 -10.38 -36.32 -4.82
C GLN A 196 -10.72 -34.89 -5.22
N SER A 197 -10.27 -33.91 -4.44
CA SER A 197 -10.52 -32.50 -4.72
C SER A 197 -9.56 -31.99 -5.78
N PHE A 198 -10.06 -31.14 -6.68
CA PHE A 198 -9.24 -30.48 -7.69
C PHE A 198 -9.49 -28.98 -7.75
N GLU A 199 -8.52 -28.28 -8.32
CA GLU A 199 -8.60 -26.87 -8.68
C GLU A 199 -8.05 -26.66 -10.09
N ILE A 200 -8.68 -25.80 -10.88
CA ILE A 200 -8.16 -25.32 -12.16
C ILE A 200 -7.65 -23.91 -11.95
N HIS A 201 -6.40 -23.68 -12.36
CA HIS A 201 -5.69 -22.42 -12.17
C HIS A 201 -5.51 -21.70 -13.52
N SER A 202 -5.83 -20.41 -13.55
CA SER A 202 -5.48 -19.49 -14.64
C SER A 202 -4.11 -18.84 -14.43
N SER A 203 -3.47 -18.32 -15.48
CA SER A 203 -2.27 -17.47 -15.33
C SER A 203 -2.64 -16.05 -14.90
N ILE A 204 -3.84 -15.60 -15.27
CA ILE A 204 -4.41 -14.30 -14.90
C ILE A 204 -5.46 -14.54 -13.82
N ALA A 205 -5.31 -13.83 -12.70
CA ALA A 205 -6.15 -13.93 -11.51
C ALA A 205 -7.28 -12.90 -11.50
N TYR A 206 -7.09 -11.75 -12.17
CA TYR A 206 -8.12 -10.73 -12.36
C TYR A 206 -7.87 -10.00 -13.68
N GLU A 207 -8.90 -9.94 -14.53
CA GLU A 207 -8.91 -9.26 -15.82
C GLU A 207 -10.28 -8.58 -16.01
N PRO A 208 -10.38 -7.27 -15.70
CA PRO A 208 -11.61 -6.54 -15.93
C PRO A 208 -11.85 -6.33 -17.43
N ALA A 209 -13.12 -6.21 -17.81
CA ALA A 209 -13.52 -5.88 -19.17
C ALA A 209 -13.12 -4.43 -19.53
N SER A 210 -13.06 -4.12 -20.84
CA SER A 210 -12.66 -2.79 -21.33
C SER A 210 -13.63 -1.66 -20.98
N ASP A 211 -14.85 -2.00 -20.58
CA ASP A 211 -15.91 -1.08 -20.13
C ASP A 211 -16.06 -1.05 -18.60
N ASN A 212 -15.18 -1.74 -17.85
CA ASN A 212 -15.18 -1.68 -16.40
C ASN A 212 -14.91 -0.24 -15.92
N SER A 213 -15.79 0.25 -15.04
CA SER A 213 -15.74 1.61 -14.50
C SER A 213 -15.22 1.68 -13.06
N ASP A 214 -14.58 0.62 -12.56
CA ASP A 214 -14.00 0.62 -11.23
C ASP A 214 -12.81 1.59 -11.21
N THR A 215 -12.91 2.59 -10.34
CA THR A 215 -11.87 3.59 -10.14
C THR A 215 -10.69 2.99 -9.38
N VAL A 216 -9.53 3.64 -9.41
CA VAL A 216 -8.37 3.24 -8.60
C VAL A 216 -8.76 3.06 -7.12
N LYS A 217 -9.59 3.94 -6.56
CA LYS A 217 -10.11 3.84 -5.19
C LYS A 217 -10.90 2.54 -4.96
N THR A 218 -11.82 2.22 -5.86
CA THR A 218 -12.61 0.98 -5.79
C THR A 218 -11.71 -0.25 -5.82
N ILE A 219 -10.73 -0.28 -6.72
CA ILE A 219 -9.80 -1.40 -6.86
C ILE A 219 -8.91 -1.54 -5.62
N ILE A 220 -8.36 -0.45 -5.08
CA ILE A 220 -7.54 -0.48 -3.84
C ILE A 220 -8.35 -1.00 -2.66
N ASN A 221 -9.58 -0.50 -2.47
CA ASN A 221 -10.46 -0.99 -1.40
C ASN A 221 -10.75 -2.49 -1.57
N ALA A 222 -10.93 -2.97 -2.80
CA ALA A 222 -11.20 -4.39 -3.06
C ALA A 222 -9.98 -5.30 -2.78
N ILE A 223 -8.77 -4.85 -3.13
CA ILE A 223 -7.53 -5.59 -2.86
C ILE A 223 -7.22 -5.60 -1.37
N ALA A 224 -7.24 -4.44 -0.71
CA ALA A 224 -6.94 -4.31 0.71
C ALA A 224 -7.99 -5.02 1.57
N GLY A 225 -9.27 -4.83 1.26
CA GLY A 225 -10.40 -5.46 1.96
C GLY A 225 -10.59 -6.95 1.68
N ALA A 226 -9.73 -7.56 0.85
CA ALA A 226 -9.84 -8.97 0.44
C ALA A 226 -11.22 -9.32 -0.16
N THR A 227 -11.85 -8.37 -0.85
CA THR A 227 -13.14 -8.60 -1.54
C THR A 227 -12.96 -8.89 -3.03
N MET A 228 -11.78 -8.59 -3.60
CA MET A 228 -11.39 -9.09 -4.91
C MET A 228 -11.13 -10.59 -4.82
N GLU A 229 -11.78 -11.39 -5.67
CA GLU A 229 -11.80 -12.86 -5.58
C GLU A 229 -10.40 -13.48 -5.49
N CYS A 230 -9.45 -13.00 -6.28
CA CYS A 230 -8.06 -13.48 -6.28
C CYS A 230 -7.31 -13.23 -4.96
N PHE A 231 -7.82 -12.38 -4.08
CA PHE A 231 -7.27 -12.08 -2.75
C PHE A 231 -8.23 -12.42 -1.60
N SER A 232 -9.34 -13.11 -1.88
CA SER A 232 -10.38 -13.45 -0.89
C SER A 232 -9.91 -14.35 0.27
N HIS A 233 -8.78 -15.04 0.09
CA HIS A 233 -8.15 -15.89 1.09
C HIS A 233 -7.24 -15.12 2.07
N CYS A 234 -7.01 -13.82 1.83
CA CYS A 234 -6.13 -12.98 2.63
C CYS A 234 -6.89 -12.33 3.81
N GLU A 235 -6.15 -11.87 4.83
CA GLU A 235 -6.72 -11.07 5.92
C GLU A 235 -7.17 -9.70 5.39
N ALA A 236 -8.42 -9.32 5.64
CA ALA A 236 -8.97 -8.03 5.24
C ALA A 236 -8.30 -6.87 5.99
N ILE A 237 -7.97 -5.82 5.26
CA ILE A 237 -7.37 -4.59 5.77
C ILE A 237 -8.29 -3.42 5.44
N THR A 238 -8.68 -2.67 6.45
CA THR A 238 -9.45 -1.44 6.25
C THR A 238 -8.55 -0.33 5.72
N VAL A 239 -9.06 0.42 4.75
CA VAL A 239 -8.40 1.57 4.14
C VAL A 239 -8.97 2.85 4.76
N SER A 240 -8.10 3.76 5.20
CA SER A 240 -8.45 5.13 5.58
C SER A 240 -8.00 6.09 4.48
N TRP A 241 -8.89 6.98 4.07
CA TRP A 241 -8.60 7.99 3.05
C TRP A 241 -8.47 9.34 3.75
N ASP A 242 -7.22 9.77 3.99
CA ASP A 242 -6.95 10.98 4.76
C ASP A 242 -7.00 12.22 3.86
N VAL A 243 -6.33 12.13 2.71
CA VAL A 243 -6.30 13.17 1.67
C VAL A 243 -6.27 12.50 0.30
N GLU A 244 -7.13 12.95 -0.60
CA GLU A 244 -7.37 12.31 -1.89
C GLU A 244 -6.87 13.17 -3.07
N ASP A 245 -6.59 12.50 -4.18
CA ASP A 245 -6.32 13.11 -5.49
C ASP A 245 -7.50 12.77 -6.41
N TRP A 246 -7.88 13.67 -7.32
CA TRP A 246 -9.00 13.44 -8.24
C TRP A 246 -8.83 12.15 -9.05
N LEU A 247 -7.59 11.80 -9.43
CA LEU A 247 -7.28 10.56 -10.15
C LEU A 247 -7.70 9.31 -9.38
N ILE A 248 -7.66 9.32 -8.04
CA ILE A 248 -8.09 8.14 -7.27
C ILE A 248 -9.59 7.89 -7.45
N ASN A 249 -10.36 8.98 -7.61
CA ASN A 249 -11.80 8.98 -7.67
C ASN A 249 -12.34 8.88 -9.10
N SER A 250 -11.54 9.19 -10.12
CA SER A 250 -11.99 9.23 -11.51
C SER A 250 -11.31 8.22 -12.44
N LEU A 251 -10.05 7.84 -12.18
CA LEU A 251 -9.29 7.01 -13.12
C LEU A 251 -9.81 5.58 -13.11
N ALA A 252 -10.47 5.18 -14.19
CA ALA A 252 -10.90 3.81 -14.45
C ALA A 252 -9.90 3.12 -15.40
N LEU A 253 -9.13 2.17 -14.86
CA LEU A 253 -8.07 1.50 -15.62
C LEU A 253 -8.62 0.43 -16.58
N ALA A 254 -9.79 -0.14 -16.26
CA ALA A 254 -10.42 -1.24 -17.00
C ALA A 254 -9.39 -2.31 -17.40
N ASP A 255 -9.43 -2.80 -18.64
CA ASP A 255 -8.54 -3.85 -19.18
C ASP A 255 -7.04 -3.50 -19.21
N SER A 256 -6.65 -2.26 -18.87
CA SER A 256 -5.25 -1.88 -18.67
C SER A 256 -4.68 -2.33 -17.31
N PHE A 257 -5.52 -2.73 -16.36
CA PHE A 257 -5.10 -3.27 -15.08
C PHE A 257 -5.40 -4.77 -14.98
N LYS A 258 -4.38 -5.58 -14.70
CA LYS A 258 -4.51 -7.03 -14.54
C LYS A 258 -3.77 -7.49 -13.30
N VAL A 259 -4.28 -8.54 -12.66
CA VAL A 259 -3.56 -9.24 -11.59
C VAL A 259 -3.19 -10.62 -12.11
N TYR A 260 -1.90 -10.91 -12.16
CA TYR A 260 -1.39 -12.22 -12.53
C TYR A 260 -1.24 -13.10 -11.29
N ARG A 261 -1.35 -14.42 -11.49
CA ARG A 261 -1.11 -15.41 -10.43
C ARG A 261 0.25 -15.19 -9.77
N GLY A 262 0.27 -15.14 -8.45
CA GLY A 262 1.51 -14.99 -7.69
C GLY A 262 1.94 -13.54 -7.45
N GLN A 263 1.34 -12.55 -8.11
CA GLN A 263 1.55 -11.14 -7.76
C GLN A 263 0.92 -10.85 -6.41
N THR A 264 1.54 -9.95 -5.66
CA THR A 264 1.17 -9.69 -4.27
C THR A 264 0.18 -8.54 -4.15
N ARG A 265 -0.62 -8.51 -3.07
CA ARG A 265 -1.51 -7.36 -2.77
C ARG A 265 -0.73 -6.06 -2.75
N PHE A 266 0.45 -6.09 -2.13
CA PHE A 266 1.31 -4.92 -1.98
C PHE A 266 1.81 -4.38 -3.32
N GLU A 267 2.30 -5.26 -4.22
CA GLU A 267 2.73 -4.87 -5.56
C GLU A 267 1.61 -4.19 -6.34
N LYS A 268 0.40 -4.75 -6.31
CA LYS A 268 -0.74 -4.22 -7.07
C LYS A 268 -1.25 -2.89 -6.51
N ILE A 269 -1.29 -2.72 -5.20
CA ILE A 269 -1.62 -1.41 -4.60
C ILE A 269 -0.56 -0.38 -4.98
N ARG A 270 0.74 -0.72 -4.96
CA ARG A 270 1.79 0.20 -5.38
C ARG A 270 1.70 0.57 -6.85
N GLU A 271 1.35 -0.37 -7.72
CA GLU A 271 1.11 -0.10 -9.13
C GLU A 271 -0.03 0.90 -9.31
N LEU A 272 -1.16 0.68 -8.64
CA LEU A 272 -2.32 1.58 -8.65
C LEU A 272 -1.96 3.00 -8.18
N LEU A 273 -1.26 3.11 -7.04
CA LEU A 273 -0.80 4.39 -6.51
C LEU A 273 0.28 5.04 -7.38
N SER A 274 0.99 4.27 -8.21
CA SER A 274 1.95 4.84 -9.15
C SER A 274 1.30 5.67 -10.26
N TYR A 275 -0.02 5.59 -10.42
CA TYR A 275 -0.78 6.40 -11.38
C TYR A 275 -1.36 7.67 -10.75
N THR A 276 -1.25 7.86 -9.44
CA THR A 276 -1.87 8.98 -8.72
C THR A 276 -0.86 9.73 -7.85
N ALA A 277 -1.25 10.89 -7.31
CA ALA A 277 -0.45 11.66 -6.36
C ALA A 277 -0.46 11.07 -4.92
N CYS A 278 -1.20 9.97 -4.70
CA CYS A 278 -1.36 9.34 -3.40
C CYS A 278 -0.25 8.35 -3.07
N ASP A 279 0.05 8.25 -1.80
CA ASP A 279 0.96 7.27 -1.21
C ASP A 279 0.26 6.63 0.00
N SER A 280 0.86 5.61 0.59
CA SER A 280 0.23 4.91 1.69
C SER A 280 1.17 4.52 2.82
N ARG A 281 0.61 4.42 4.02
CA ARG A 281 1.31 3.97 5.22
C ARG A 281 0.35 3.25 6.16
N PHE A 282 0.89 2.41 7.03
CA PHE A 282 0.12 1.87 8.14
C PHE A 282 0.26 2.77 9.36
N GLU A 283 -0.86 3.06 10.02
CA GLU A 283 -0.88 3.85 11.25
C GLU A 283 -1.20 3.00 12.49
N ALA A 284 -1.19 3.64 13.67
CA ALA A 284 -1.41 3.01 14.97
C ALA A 284 -2.77 2.31 15.09
N ASP A 285 -3.75 2.69 14.29
CA ASP A 285 -5.08 2.07 14.25
C ASP A 285 -5.12 0.77 13.41
N GLY A 286 -3.98 0.38 12.82
CA GLY A 286 -3.84 -0.83 12.01
C GLY A 286 -4.45 -0.75 10.62
N LYS A 287 -4.93 0.43 10.19
CA LYS A 287 -5.47 0.65 8.85
C LYS A 287 -4.38 1.06 7.87
N LEU A 288 -4.67 0.85 6.58
CA LEU A 288 -3.87 1.40 5.49
C LEU A 288 -4.35 2.82 5.21
N HIS A 289 -3.58 3.82 5.63
CA HIS A 289 -3.85 5.23 5.39
C HIS A 289 -3.32 5.65 4.03
N LEU A 290 -4.18 6.27 3.23
CA LEU A 290 -3.88 6.84 1.93
C LEU A 290 -3.86 8.34 2.07
N PHE A 291 -2.76 8.94 1.63
CA PHE A 291 -2.56 10.37 1.73
C PHE A 291 -1.87 10.87 0.47
N MET A 292 -2.20 12.07 0.05
CA MET A 292 -1.56 12.70 -1.09
C MET A 292 -0.18 13.24 -0.68
N THR A 293 0.77 13.19 -1.62
CA THR A 293 2.18 13.52 -1.34
C THR A 293 2.67 14.82 -1.92
N PHE A 294 1.90 15.42 -2.81
CA PHE A 294 2.12 16.75 -3.36
C PHE A 294 0.78 17.29 -3.84
N ALA A 295 0.48 18.56 -3.57
CA ALA A 295 -0.73 19.20 -4.07
C ALA A 295 -0.52 19.67 -5.50
N ARG A 296 -1.50 19.42 -6.37
CA ARG A 296 -1.48 20.00 -7.72
C ARG A 296 -1.75 21.50 -7.65
N ALA A 297 -1.24 22.24 -8.63
CA ALA A 297 -1.62 23.64 -8.78
C ALA A 297 -3.12 23.75 -9.09
N TRP A 298 -3.76 24.78 -8.56
CA TRP A 298 -5.16 25.11 -8.87
C TRP A 298 -5.38 25.26 -10.40
N GLN A 299 -6.55 24.85 -10.87
CA GLN A 299 -6.96 24.91 -12.28
C GLN A 299 -8.32 25.60 -12.39
N ALA A 300 -8.47 26.45 -13.41
CA ALA A 300 -9.72 27.14 -13.71
C ALA A 300 -10.75 26.21 -14.34
N ASN A 301 -12.03 26.37 -13.97
CA ASN A 301 -13.16 25.58 -14.47
C ASN A 301 -12.95 24.05 -14.36
N PHE A 302 -12.34 23.61 -13.26
CA PHE A 302 -12.01 22.21 -13.01
C PHE A 302 -12.94 21.62 -11.94
N ASN A 303 -13.36 20.37 -12.11
CA ASN A 303 -14.20 19.67 -11.15
C ASN A 303 -13.36 19.05 -10.01
N TYR A 304 -13.47 19.60 -8.81
CA TYR A 304 -12.79 19.15 -7.60
C TYR A 304 -13.69 18.27 -6.74
N TYR A 305 -13.12 17.21 -6.16
CA TYR A 305 -13.84 16.31 -5.25
C TYR A 305 -13.59 16.66 -3.78
N GLU A 306 -14.49 16.24 -2.89
CA GLU A 306 -14.28 16.40 -1.45
C GLU A 306 -12.97 15.74 -0.99
N ASN A 307 -12.26 16.38 -0.06
CA ASN A 307 -10.94 15.99 0.45
C ASN A 307 -9.78 16.08 -0.55
N GLU A 308 -10.03 16.54 -1.78
CA GLU A 308 -8.96 16.89 -2.71
C GLU A 308 -8.21 18.13 -2.23
N VAL A 309 -6.90 18.22 -2.48
CA VAL A 309 -6.15 19.41 -2.11
C VAL A 309 -5.38 20.04 -3.27
N VAL A 310 -5.22 21.36 -3.18
CA VAL A 310 -4.50 22.16 -4.18
C VAL A 310 -3.52 23.10 -3.51
N ARG A 311 -2.57 23.57 -4.31
CA ARG A 311 -1.74 24.73 -4.00
C ARG A 311 -2.04 25.88 -4.96
N PRO A 312 -1.76 27.13 -4.56
CA PRO A 312 -1.84 28.28 -5.44
C PRO A 312 -0.96 28.10 -6.71
N THR A 313 -1.34 28.71 -7.83
CA THR A 313 -0.55 28.65 -9.08
C THR A 313 0.75 29.45 -8.99
N VAL A 314 0.75 30.50 -8.17
CA VAL A 314 1.93 31.29 -7.81
C VAL A 314 2.19 31.06 -6.32
N PRO A 315 3.38 30.58 -5.92
CA PRO A 315 3.72 30.48 -4.50
C PRO A 315 3.54 31.86 -3.86
N TYR A 316 2.75 31.95 -2.79
CA TYR A 316 2.68 33.17 -2.01
C TYR A 316 4.11 33.46 -1.51
N GLY A 317 4.54 34.73 -1.54
CA GLY A 317 5.95 35.13 -1.44
C GLY A 317 6.74 34.45 -0.31
N ALA A 318 8.08 34.57 -0.36
CA ALA A 318 9.08 33.88 0.49
C ALA A 318 8.81 33.87 2.02
N GLU A 319 7.85 34.64 2.51
CA GLU A 319 7.44 34.78 3.91
C GLU A 319 6.29 33.82 4.32
N HIS A 320 5.68 33.10 3.37
CA HIS A 320 4.38 32.44 3.59
C HIS A 320 4.25 30.98 3.12
N GLY A 321 5.34 30.31 2.73
CA GLY A 321 5.35 28.85 2.55
C GLY A 321 4.44 28.28 1.44
N ASP A 322 4.57 26.96 1.22
CA ASP A 322 3.73 26.17 0.31
C ASP A 322 2.42 25.79 1.03
N PHE A 323 1.46 26.73 1.12
CA PHE A 323 0.13 26.43 1.68
C PHE A 323 -0.64 25.42 0.82
N ILE A 324 -1.34 24.51 1.51
CA ILE A 324 -2.21 23.49 0.89
C ILE A 324 -3.64 23.67 1.36
N TYR A 325 -4.56 23.75 0.40
CA TYR A 325 -5.98 23.97 0.62
C TYR A 325 -6.78 22.72 0.29
N ARG A 326 -7.63 22.27 1.21
CA ARG A 326 -8.53 21.13 1.04
C ARG A 326 -9.90 21.58 0.57
N CYS A 327 -10.42 20.90 -0.45
CA CYS A 327 -11.79 20.98 -0.90
C CYS A 327 -12.71 20.37 0.16
N THR A 328 -13.52 21.20 0.81
CA THR A 328 -14.54 20.80 1.78
C THR A 328 -15.95 20.77 1.19
N THR A 329 -16.11 21.25 -0.04
CA THR A 329 -17.36 21.13 -0.80
C THR A 329 -17.00 20.93 -2.27
N GLU A 330 -17.34 19.75 -2.80
CA GLU A 330 -17.09 19.38 -4.18
C GLU A 330 -17.81 20.28 -5.19
N GLY A 331 -17.24 20.42 -6.38
CA GLY A 331 -17.82 21.29 -7.40
C GLY A 331 -16.84 21.70 -8.50
N VAL A 332 -17.22 22.72 -9.28
CA VAL A 332 -16.38 23.29 -10.34
C VAL A 332 -15.79 24.61 -9.87
N SER A 333 -14.46 24.74 -9.96
CA SER A 333 -13.74 25.98 -9.63
C SER A 333 -14.13 27.14 -10.55
N GLY A 334 -13.84 28.37 -10.10
CA GLY A 334 -14.04 29.57 -10.90
C GLY A 334 -13.13 29.62 -12.14
N ALA A 335 -13.40 30.60 -13.00
CA ALA A 335 -12.58 30.86 -14.18
C ALA A 335 -11.24 31.55 -13.86
N THR A 336 -11.11 32.11 -12.65
CA THR A 336 -9.92 32.81 -12.15
C THR A 336 -9.60 32.31 -10.75
N GLU A 337 -8.31 32.18 -10.46
CA GLU A 337 -7.85 31.68 -9.17
C GLU A 337 -8.36 32.56 -8.02
N PRO A 338 -8.88 31.99 -6.93
CA PRO A 338 -9.35 32.76 -5.80
C PRO A 338 -8.18 33.40 -5.05
N THR A 339 -8.47 34.42 -4.23
CA THR A 339 -7.48 34.92 -3.27
C THR A 339 -7.41 33.96 -2.09
N TRP A 340 -6.23 33.36 -1.90
CA TRP A 340 -6.00 32.37 -0.86
C TRP A 340 -5.85 33.00 0.53
N THR A 341 -6.56 32.46 1.53
CA THR A 341 -6.41 32.83 2.95
C THR A 341 -5.16 32.21 3.55
N THR A 342 -4.56 32.88 4.54
CA THR A 342 -3.41 32.38 5.30
C THR A 342 -3.77 32.00 6.73
N LEU A 343 -5.04 32.16 7.13
CA LEU A 343 -5.51 31.84 8.47
C LEU A 343 -6.02 30.38 8.52
N PRO A 344 -5.52 29.56 9.46
CA PRO A 344 -6.00 28.20 9.63
C PRO A 344 -7.51 28.14 9.82
N SER A 345 -8.16 27.18 9.16
CA SER A 345 -9.61 26.95 9.22
C SER A 345 -10.52 28.00 8.58
N ASP A 346 -9.97 29.05 7.95
CA ASP A 346 -10.76 29.93 7.08
C ASP A 346 -11.19 29.21 5.80
N THR A 347 -12.37 29.56 5.29
CA THR A 347 -12.92 29.00 4.06
C THR A 347 -12.93 30.01 2.91
N ILE A 348 -12.73 29.51 1.68
CA ILE A 348 -12.73 30.31 0.45
C ILE A 348 -13.76 29.71 -0.51
N SER A 349 -14.68 30.52 -1.02
CA SER A 349 -15.59 30.12 -2.09
C SER A 349 -14.95 30.39 -3.46
N ASP A 350 -14.95 29.38 -4.32
CA ASP A 350 -14.33 29.41 -5.64
C ASP A 350 -15.24 28.69 -6.66
N GLY A 351 -16.04 29.44 -7.41
CA GLY A 351 -17.09 28.85 -8.23
C GLY A 351 -18.14 28.16 -7.35
N SER A 352 -18.32 26.84 -7.52
CA SER A 352 -19.14 26.02 -6.63
C SER A 352 -18.32 25.20 -5.62
N VAL A 353 -16.99 25.34 -5.62
CA VAL A 353 -16.08 24.66 -4.69
C VAL A 353 -15.88 25.53 -3.45
N VAL A 354 -15.68 24.87 -2.29
CA VAL A 354 -15.23 25.53 -1.06
C VAL A 354 -13.91 24.93 -0.62
N TRP A 355 -12.92 25.80 -0.38
CA TRP A 355 -11.59 25.45 0.10
C TRP A 355 -11.42 25.79 1.57
N THR A 356 -10.68 24.99 2.32
CA THR A 356 -10.22 25.28 3.68
C THR A 356 -8.72 25.10 3.76
N LEU A 357 -8.00 26.01 4.42
CA LEU A 357 -6.57 25.83 4.66
C LEU A 357 -6.34 24.62 5.57
N GLU A 358 -5.61 23.60 5.09
CA GLU A 358 -5.39 22.34 5.81
C GLU A 358 -4.00 22.28 6.45
N TYR A 359 -2.95 22.56 5.67
CA TYR A 359 -1.57 22.48 6.12
C TYR A 359 -0.79 23.73 5.76
N ASP A 360 0.02 24.14 6.73
CA ASP A 360 1.13 25.07 6.58
C ASP A 360 2.42 24.28 6.87
N TYR A 361 3.11 23.83 5.83
CA TYR A 361 4.50 23.42 6.00
C TYR A 361 5.36 24.67 5.92
N ILE A 362 5.48 25.39 7.04
CA ILE A 362 6.61 26.30 7.24
C ILE A 362 7.84 25.40 7.37
N TYR A 363 8.56 25.18 6.28
CA TYR A 363 9.95 24.81 6.41
C TYR A 363 10.66 26.03 7.00
N ASP A 364 10.92 26.01 8.30
CA ASP A 364 11.88 26.92 8.92
C ASP A 364 13.27 26.56 8.37
N THR A 365 13.64 27.21 7.26
CA THR A 365 14.95 27.09 6.63
C THR A 365 15.93 28.16 7.11
N ASP A 366 15.56 28.98 8.10
CA ASP A 366 16.30 30.18 8.47
C ASP A 366 17.46 29.93 9.45
N SER A 367 17.88 28.68 9.66
CA SER A 367 19.20 28.42 10.25
C SER A 367 20.27 28.37 9.17
N ASP A 368 21.08 29.42 9.07
CA ASP A 368 22.29 29.54 8.26
C ASP A 368 23.41 28.50 8.60
N ASP A 369 23.13 27.55 9.48
CA ASP A 369 24.07 26.50 9.87
C ASP A 369 23.83 25.21 9.05
N HIS A 370 24.63 25.06 7.98
CA HIS A 370 24.87 23.85 7.16
C HIS A 370 24.09 23.70 5.83
N ASN A 371 24.43 24.55 4.85
CA ASN A 371 23.89 24.58 3.47
C ASN A 371 24.12 23.30 2.62
N VAL A 372 24.89 22.33 3.11
CA VAL A 372 25.12 21.03 2.45
C VAL A 372 23.88 20.13 2.50
N TYR A 373 23.00 20.33 3.48
CA TYR A 373 21.76 19.57 3.63
C TYR A 373 20.52 20.32 3.11
N GLN A 374 20.68 21.56 2.64
CA GLN A 374 19.58 22.28 2.01
C GLN A 374 19.20 21.61 0.68
N LYS A 375 17.93 21.23 0.55
CA LYS A 375 17.39 20.56 -0.66
C LYS A 375 17.60 21.39 -1.93
N SER A 376 17.75 22.71 -1.81
CA SER A 376 18.02 23.65 -2.90
C SER A 376 19.42 23.49 -3.53
N THR A 377 20.40 22.92 -2.83
CA THR A 377 21.80 22.81 -3.31
C THR A 377 22.18 21.40 -3.78
N GLN A 378 21.37 20.37 -3.49
CA GLN A 378 21.62 18.99 -3.95
C GLN A 378 20.86 18.70 -5.25
N ARG A 379 21.56 18.78 -6.40
CA ARG A 379 21.02 18.35 -7.70
C ARG A 379 21.09 16.82 -7.80
N ARG A 380 19.93 16.16 -7.84
CA ARG A 380 19.83 14.70 -8.03
C ARG A 380 19.24 14.39 -9.39
N LEU A 381 19.77 13.35 -10.03
CA LEU A 381 19.28 12.90 -11.34
C LEU A 381 18.01 12.07 -11.14
N VAL A 382 16.91 12.53 -11.72
CA VAL A 382 15.67 11.77 -11.82
C VAL A 382 15.72 10.87 -13.06
N SER A 383 15.36 9.60 -12.90
CA SER A 383 15.42 8.59 -13.95
C SER A 383 14.25 7.62 -13.79
N PRO A 384 13.37 7.45 -14.79
CA PRO A 384 13.25 8.25 -16.02
C PRO A 384 12.95 9.73 -15.74
N ASN A 385 13.34 10.63 -16.63
CA ASN A 385 13.10 12.08 -16.50
C ASN A 385 12.07 12.62 -17.50
N LYS A 386 11.49 11.76 -18.34
CA LYS A 386 10.31 12.05 -19.13
C LYS A 386 9.36 10.86 -19.10
N ILE A 387 8.09 11.12 -18.79
CA ILE A 387 7.02 10.12 -18.83
C ILE A 387 6.01 10.55 -19.88
N THR A 388 5.71 9.64 -20.81
CA THR A 388 4.68 9.82 -21.83
C THR A 388 3.56 8.79 -21.59
N VAL A 389 2.36 9.27 -21.31
CA VAL A 389 1.16 8.45 -21.09
C VAL A 389 0.31 8.47 -22.36
N LEU A 390 -0.07 7.29 -22.84
CA LEU A 390 -0.78 7.06 -24.09
C LEU A 390 -2.03 6.22 -23.83
N SER A 391 -3.07 6.44 -24.64
CA SER A 391 -4.23 5.56 -24.63
C SER A 391 -3.85 4.12 -24.97
N HIS A 392 -4.57 3.18 -24.36
CA HIS A 392 -4.42 1.77 -24.61
C HIS A 392 -4.56 1.48 -26.12
N PRO A 393 -3.73 0.61 -26.72
CA PRO A 393 -3.72 0.39 -28.18
C PRO A 393 -5.04 -0.07 -28.80
N SER A 394 -5.92 -0.68 -28.00
CA SER A 394 -7.27 -1.10 -28.43
C SER A 394 -8.36 -0.04 -28.18
N GLN A 395 -8.01 1.16 -27.72
CA GLN A 395 -8.93 2.26 -27.55
C GLN A 395 -9.12 3.03 -28.86
N GLU A 396 -10.38 3.28 -29.25
CA GLU A 396 -10.68 4.01 -30.49
C GLU A 396 -10.23 5.47 -30.44
N THR A 397 -10.57 6.17 -29.36
CA THR A 397 -10.14 7.55 -29.12
C THR A 397 -8.80 7.55 -28.42
N SER A 398 -7.81 8.26 -29.00
CA SER A 398 -6.48 8.38 -28.43
C SER A 398 -6.30 9.69 -27.65
N TYR A 399 -5.66 9.57 -26.50
CA TYR A 399 -5.25 10.66 -25.63
C TYR A 399 -3.75 10.53 -25.34
N ILE A 400 -3.11 11.67 -25.07
CA ILE A 400 -1.70 11.75 -24.76
C ILE A 400 -1.45 12.81 -23.69
N GLY A 401 -0.55 12.49 -22.77
CA GLY A 401 -0.05 13.41 -21.75
C GLY A 401 1.44 13.19 -21.52
N VAL A 402 2.17 14.26 -21.24
CA VAL A 402 3.62 14.22 -21.07
C VAL A 402 4.01 15.05 -19.85
N SER A 403 4.93 14.54 -19.05
CA SER A 403 5.63 15.30 -18.02
C SER A 403 7.13 15.07 -18.13
N THR A 404 7.91 16.13 -17.92
CA THR A 404 9.38 16.10 -18.02
C THR A 404 9.98 16.82 -16.83
N GLU A 405 11.00 16.24 -16.22
CA GLU A 405 11.88 16.93 -15.29
C GLU A 405 13.02 17.57 -16.11
N PRO A 406 12.93 18.89 -16.42
CA PRO A 406 13.76 19.50 -17.46
C PRO A 406 15.25 19.49 -17.12
N ILE A 407 15.60 19.54 -15.83
CA ILE A 407 17.00 19.63 -15.39
C ILE A 407 17.71 18.29 -15.60
N SER A 408 17.13 17.19 -15.14
CA SER A 408 17.65 15.83 -15.32
C SER A 408 17.58 15.39 -16.77
N TYR A 409 16.52 15.77 -17.49
CA TYR A 409 16.39 15.47 -18.92
C TYR A 409 17.49 16.14 -19.75
N ALA A 410 17.86 17.37 -19.42
CA ALA A 410 18.97 18.06 -20.09
C ALA A 410 20.32 17.38 -19.84
N ASP A 411 20.53 16.78 -18.67
CA ASP A 411 21.79 16.08 -18.33
C ASP A 411 21.85 14.67 -18.94
N GLN A 412 20.76 13.89 -18.81
CA GLN A 412 20.69 12.51 -19.28
C GLN A 412 19.26 12.15 -19.73
N PRO A 413 18.90 12.40 -21.00
CA PRO A 413 17.55 12.14 -21.50
C PRO A 413 17.15 10.66 -21.37
N GLN A 414 16.08 10.39 -20.62
CA GLN A 414 15.48 9.07 -20.48
C GLN A 414 13.97 9.19 -20.46
N GLU A 415 13.33 8.47 -21.39
CA GLU A 415 11.89 8.48 -21.59
C GLU A 415 11.30 7.10 -21.31
N ASP A 416 10.14 7.09 -20.64
CA ASP A 416 9.32 5.91 -20.40
C ASP A 416 7.90 6.12 -20.90
N PHE A 417 7.26 5.03 -21.31
CA PHE A 417 5.95 5.03 -21.96
C PHE A 417 4.96 4.19 -21.17
N VAL A 418 3.79 4.74 -20.91
CA VAL A 418 2.73 4.10 -20.14
C VAL A 418 1.46 4.06 -20.98
N TYR A 419 0.85 2.88 -21.11
CA TYR A 419 -0.38 2.68 -21.87
C TYR A 419 -1.53 2.36 -20.94
N LEU A 420 -2.60 3.17 -20.96
CA LEU A 420 -3.75 3.04 -20.07
C LEU A 420 -5.06 3.35 -20.80
N ARG A 421 -6.19 2.89 -20.27
CA ARG A 421 -7.48 3.45 -20.66
C ARG A 421 -7.58 4.87 -20.11
N LEU A 422 -7.88 5.80 -21.01
CA LEU A 422 -7.88 7.23 -20.72
C LEU A 422 -9.17 7.88 -21.20
N THR A 423 -9.62 8.90 -20.49
CA THR A 423 -10.82 9.67 -20.82
C THR A 423 -10.51 11.06 -21.37
N SER A 424 -9.30 11.57 -21.16
CA SER A 424 -8.86 12.89 -21.63
C SER A 424 -7.34 13.05 -21.68
N ASN A 425 -6.85 14.07 -22.40
CA ASN A 425 -5.44 14.46 -22.36
C ASN A 425 -5.02 15.00 -20.98
N THR A 426 -5.93 15.69 -20.27
CA THR A 426 -5.68 16.19 -18.92
C THR A 426 -5.40 15.06 -17.94
N GLU A 427 -6.21 13.99 -17.99
CA GLU A 427 -5.99 12.79 -17.20
C GLU A 427 -4.63 12.16 -17.49
N ALA A 428 -4.27 12.03 -18.78
CA ALA A 428 -2.97 11.50 -19.21
C ALA A 428 -1.80 12.35 -18.67
N GLU A 429 -1.94 13.68 -18.71
CA GLU A 429 -0.90 14.62 -18.27
C GLU A 429 -0.73 14.57 -16.76
N ASP A 430 -1.82 14.48 -16.00
CA ASP A 430 -1.79 14.39 -14.54
C ASP A 430 -1.18 13.05 -14.07
N ILE A 431 -1.45 11.94 -14.75
CA ILE A 431 -0.78 10.65 -14.50
C ILE A 431 0.74 10.79 -14.76
N ALA A 432 1.13 11.44 -15.86
CA ALA A 432 2.54 11.66 -16.20
C ALA A 432 3.24 12.51 -15.12
N LYS A 433 2.59 13.57 -14.64
CA LYS A 433 3.09 14.42 -13.54
C LYS A 433 3.24 13.61 -12.26
N ALA A 434 2.23 12.82 -11.89
CA ALA A 434 2.28 12.01 -10.68
C ALA A 434 3.44 11.02 -10.68
N LYS A 435 3.72 10.38 -11.82
CA LYS A 435 4.89 9.51 -11.96
C LYS A 435 6.21 10.26 -11.83
N ILE A 436 6.38 11.40 -12.50
CA ILE A 436 7.60 12.21 -12.40
C ILE A 436 7.82 12.72 -10.97
N ASP A 437 6.77 13.17 -10.29
CA ASP A 437 6.88 13.72 -8.94
C ASP A 437 7.18 12.64 -7.90
N ARG A 438 6.63 11.43 -8.07
CA ARG A 438 7.05 10.24 -7.31
C ARG A 438 8.53 9.94 -7.53
N LEU A 439 9.01 9.93 -8.78
CA LEU A 439 10.42 9.68 -9.09
C LEU A 439 11.35 10.75 -8.50
N LYS A 440 10.94 12.03 -8.50
CA LYS A 440 11.68 13.11 -7.83
C LYS A 440 11.82 12.83 -6.34
N ARG A 441 10.72 12.48 -5.68
CA ARG A 441 10.74 12.16 -4.24
C ARG A 441 11.58 10.93 -3.94
N ASP A 442 11.45 9.87 -4.71
CA ASP A 442 12.20 8.63 -4.50
C ASP A 442 13.71 8.84 -4.78
N SER A 443 14.06 9.78 -5.68
CA SER A 443 15.45 10.23 -5.83
C SER A 443 15.95 11.02 -4.61
N ALA A 444 15.05 11.62 -3.83
CA ALA A 444 15.35 12.40 -2.63
C ALA A 444 15.55 11.54 -1.37
N THR A 445 15.01 10.31 -1.30
CA THR A 445 15.04 9.45 -0.09
C THR A 445 16.38 8.77 0.23
N GLY A 446 17.47 9.09 -0.50
CA GLY A 446 18.83 8.63 -0.20
C GLY A 446 19.57 9.34 0.97
N GLN A 447 18.88 10.00 1.90
CA GLN A 447 19.52 10.64 3.07
C GLN A 447 18.69 10.42 4.34
N GLY A 448 19.22 9.62 5.27
CA GLY A 448 18.74 9.45 6.64
C GLY A 448 18.37 8.01 6.97
#